data_AF-A0A7Y2VMP0-F1
#
_entry.id   AF-A0A7Y2VMP0-F1
#
_cell.length_a   1.000
_cell.length_b   1.000
_cell.length_c   1.000
_cell.angle_alpha   90.00
_cell.angle_beta   90.00
_cell.angle_gamma   90.00
#
_symmetry.space_group_name_H-M   'P 1'
#
loop_
_entity.id
_entity.type
_entity.pdbx_description
1 polymer ?
#
loop_
_entity_poly.entity_id
_entity_poly.type
_entity_poly.pdbx_seq_one_letter_code
_entity_poly.pdbx_strand_id
1 'polypeptide(L)'
;MKPERRIRRRLGRDLILQALFISLAVIVGVFAATRLVEDVLIEQALEGEAEYYWLRDAKSPGAALPDTLNLTAYREGLGGGIPDELRNLQPGFHPSGEPENTLTFVSERGGQRLYLVFEAGQVAELVTLFGVLPLALALIVVYLSLYLAYRASRRAVSPIERLARQVQHLDPGDTDSQPLEWIAPDEPDDEIRVLAEALQDLVARVVDFAERERRFTRDASHELRTPLTVIKIAVDRLLRDHRLDEGSERTLLRIRNSTEDMQQLTSAFLLMARESDVGMPTDWICLNDVAAAELERALIVSPNSEISTRIEA
;
A
#
# COMPACT_ATOMS: atom_id res chain seq x y z
N MET A 1 1.15 14.61 8.64
CA MET A 1 0.25 14.06 7.58
C MET A 1 0.65 12.62 7.29
N LYS A 2 -0.22 11.65 7.61
CA LYS A 2 0.14 10.22 7.79
C LYS A 2 0.44 9.46 6.47
N PRO A 3 1.57 8.72 6.38
CA PRO A 3 2.04 8.01 5.18
C PRO A 3 1.18 6.82 4.74
N GLU A 4 0.37 6.24 5.63
CA GLU A 4 -0.49 5.07 5.35
C GLU A 4 -1.52 5.33 4.24
N ARG A 5 -2.02 6.57 4.12
CA ARG A 5 -2.95 6.95 3.03
C ARG A 5 -2.31 6.90 1.64
N ARG A 6 -0.98 6.96 1.52
CA ARG A 6 -0.29 6.93 0.22
C ARG A 6 -0.20 5.51 -0.36
N ILE A 7 0.08 4.50 0.46
CA ILE A 7 0.26 3.12 -0.05
C ILE A 7 -1.06 2.56 -0.54
N ARG A 8 -2.14 2.71 0.24
CA ARG A 8 -3.48 2.21 -0.13
C ARG A 8 -4.07 2.91 -1.36
N ARG A 9 -3.77 4.19 -1.56
CA ARG A 9 -4.14 4.92 -2.78
C ARG A 9 -3.31 4.51 -3.98
N ARG A 10 -2.00 4.28 -3.81
CA ARG A 10 -1.13 3.80 -4.89
C ARG A 10 -1.54 2.41 -5.36
N LEU A 11 -1.68 1.44 -4.45
CA LEU A 11 -2.06 0.07 -4.80
C LEU A 11 -3.41 0.00 -5.51
N GLY A 12 -4.41 0.74 -5.02
CA GLY A 12 -5.73 0.80 -5.66
C GLY A 12 -5.70 1.51 -7.02
N ARG A 13 -4.93 2.59 -7.15
CA ARG A 13 -4.76 3.30 -8.42
C ARG A 13 -4.05 2.44 -9.47
N ASP A 14 -2.99 1.75 -9.06
CA ASP A 14 -2.17 0.95 -9.97
C ASP A 14 -2.95 -0.28 -10.46
N LEU A 15 -3.79 -0.89 -9.61
CA LEU A 15 -4.74 -1.93 -10.02
C LEU A 15 -5.82 -1.42 -10.98
N ILE A 16 -6.39 -0.23 -10.74
CA ILE A 16 -7.38 0.37 -11.65
C ILE A 16 -6.74 0.71 -13.00
N LEU A 17 -5.51 1.23 -13.01
CA LEU A 17 -4.77 1.50 -14.23
C LEU A 17 -4.45 0.20 -14.99
N GLN A 18 -4.05 -0.85 -14.28
CA GLN A 18 -3.80 -2.16 -14.88
C GLN A 18 -5.08 -2.76 -15.45
N ALA A 19 -6.20 -2.66 -14.73
CA ALA A 19 -7.50 -3.09 -15.23
C ALA A 19 -7.92 -2.31 -16.47
N LEU A 20 -7.77 -0.98 -16.47
CA LEU A 20 -8.09 -0.16 -17.64
C LEU A 20 -7.21 -0.51 -18.84
N PHE A 21 -5.91 -0.74 -18.61
CA PHE A 21 -4.98 -1.14 -19.65
C PHE A 21 -5.29 -2.53 -20.23
N ILE A 22 -5.56 -3.53 -19.38
CA ILE A 22 -5.96 -4.86 -19.83
C ILE A 22 -7.28 -4.78 -20.60
N SER A 23 -8.26 -4.02 -20.11
CA SER A 23 -9.55 -3.84 -20.79
C SER A 23 -9.37 -3.21 -22.18
N LEU A 24 -8.55 -2.17 -22.28
CA LEU A 24 -8.25 -1.54 -23.57
C LEU A 24 -7.51 -2.49 -24.52
N ALA A 25 -6.48 -3.19 -24.04
CA ALA A 25 -5.70 -4.13 -24.83
C ALA A 25 -6.56 -5.28 -25.36
N VAL A 26 -7.49 -5.78 -24.53
CA VAL A 26 -8.48 -6.77 -24.95
C VAL A 26 -9.38 -6.22 -26.04
N ILE A 27 -9.98 -5.05 -25.83
CA ILE A 27 -10.95 -4.48 -26.77
C ILE A 27 -10.27 -4.31 -28.14
N VAL A 28 -9.05 -3.77 -28.15
CA VAL A 28 -8.24 -3.63 -29.36
C VAL A 28 -7.89 -4.99 -29.97
N GLY A 29 -7.50 -5.97 -29.15
CA GLY A 29 -7.13 -7.31 -29.60
C GLY A 29 -8.30 -8.09 -30.20
N VAL A 30 -9.47 -8.05 -29.55
CA VAL A 30 -10.73 -8.61 -30.07
C VAL A 30 -11.07 -7.96 -31.40
N PHE A 31 -11.09 -6.62 -31.44
CA PHE A 31 -11.43 -5.89 -32.65
C PHE A 31 -10.48 -6.21 -33.82
N ALA A 32 -9.17 -6.25 -33.56
CA ALA A 32 -8.17 -6.60 -34.56
C ALA A 32 -8.29 -8.06 -35.02
N ALA A 33 -8.51 -9.00 -34.09
CA ALA A 33 -8.66 -10.42 -34.41
C ALA A 33 -9.90 -10.69 -35.26
N THR A 34 -11.05 -10.10 -34.91
CA THR A 34 -12.28 -10.24 -35.70
C THR A 34 -12.08 -9.75 -37.13
N ARG A 35 -11.45 -8.57 -37.30
CA ARG A 35 -11.15 -8.02 -38.64
C ARG A 35 -10.16 -8.86 -39.43
N LEU A 36 -9.06 -9.30 -38.82
CA LEU A 36 -8.04 -10.10 -39.51
C LEU A 36 -8.55 -11.49 -39.93
N VAL A 37 -9.35 -12.14 -39.08
CA VAL A 37 -9.81 -13.50 -39.33
C VAL A 37 -10.89 -13.54 -40.42
N GLU A 38 -11.80 -12.56 -40.42
CA GLU A 38 -12.89 -12.48 -41.41
C GLU A 38 -12.35 -12.30 -42.83
N ASP A 39 -11.47 -11.32 -43.05
CA ASP A 39 -10.91 -11.04 -44.37
C ASP A 39 -10.08 -12.22 -44.91
N VAL A 40 -9.18 -12.77 -44.09
CA VAL A 40 -8.26 -13.84 -44.52
C VAL A 40 -9.00 -15.15 -44.81
N LEU A 41 -9.97 -15.54 -43.99
CA LEU A 41 -10.68 -16.81 -44.18
C LEU A 41 -11.60 -16.79 -45.40
N ILE A 42 -12.29 -15.66 -45.65
CA ILE A 42 -13.20 -15.55 -46.79
C ILE A 42 -12.40 -15.51 -48.11
N GLU A 43 -11.32 -14.73 -48.16
CA GLU A 43 -10.45 -14.68 -49.35
C GLU A 43 -9.87 -16.06 -49.68
N GLN A 44 -9.33 -16.77 -48.68
CA GLN A 44 -8.79 -18.12 -48.86
C GLN A 44 -9.86 -19.13 -49.32
N ALA A 45 -11.09 -19.04 -48.77
CA ALA A 45 -12.18 -19.91 -49.17
C ALA A 45 -12.60 -19.67 -50.64
N LEU A 46 -12.67 -18.41 -51.06
CA LEU A 46 -13.03 -18.02 -52.43
C LEU A 46 -11.97 -18.41 -53.46
N GLU A 47 -10.69 -18.20 -53.14
CA GLU A 47 -9.57 -18.67 -53.97
C GLU A 47 -9.59 -20.19 -54.13
N GLY A 48 -9.76 -20.91 -53.02
CA GLY A 48 -9.83 -22.37 -53.02
C GLY A 48 -11.00 -22.91 -53.85
N GLU A 49 -12.18 -22.31 -53.72
CA GLU A 49 -13.36 -22.72 -54.50
C GLU A 49 -13.19 -22.42 -56.00
N ALA A 50 -12.61 -21.27 -56.35
CA ALA A 50 -12.30 -20.94 -57.74
C ALA A 50 -11.29 -21.93 -58.34
N GLU A 51 -10.22 -22.26 -57.62
CA GLU A 51 -9.21 -23.21 -58.09
C GLU A 51 -9.81 -24.60 -58.28
N TYR A 52 -10.63 -25.07 -57.32
CA TYR A 52 -11.34 -26.33 -57.40
C TYR A 52 -12.30 -26.38 -58.60
N TYR A 53 -13.03 -25.28 -58.86
CA TYR A 53 -13.88 -25.17 -60.04
C TYR A 53 -13.09 -25.31 -61.34
N TRP A 54 -11.98 -24.56 -61.49
CA TRP A 54 -11.13 -24.62 -62.67
C TRP A 54 -10.53 -26.02 -62.89
N LEU A 55 -10.13 -26.71 -61.82
CA LEU A 55 -9.68 -28.10 -61.86
C LEU A 55 -10.77 -29.06 -62.39
N ARG A 56 -12.03 -28.80 -62.05
CA ARG A 56 -13.18 -29.60 -62.47
C ARG A 56 -13.57 -29.32 -63.92
N ASP A 57 -13.62 -28.04 -64.31
CA ASP A 57 -13.94 -27.64 -65.69
C ASP A 57 -12.88 -28.15 -66.69
N ALA A 58 -11.61 -28.20 -66.28
CA ALA A 58 -10.54 -28.78 -67.08
C ALA A 58 -10.71 -30.29 -67.36
N LYS A 59 -11.38 -31.02 -66.47
CA LYS A 59 -11.68 -32.45 -66.64
C LYS A 59 -12.99 -32.69 -67.40
N SER A 60 -14.00 -31.86 -67.13
CA SER A 60 -15.34 -31.95 -67.72
C SER A 60 -15.81 -30.54 -68.10
N PRO A 61 -15.67 -30.13 -69.38
CA PRO A 61 -16.07 -28.80 -69.82
C PRO A 61 -17.56 -28.55 -69.58
N GLY A 62 -17.89 -27.40 -68.97
CA GLY A 62 -19.27 -27.07 -68.61
C GLY A 62 -19.70 -27.62 -67.26
N ALA A 63 -18.75 -27.79 -66.34
CA ALA A 63 -19.04 -28.20 -64.97
C ALA A 63 -20.04 -27.23 -64.31
N ALA A 64 -20.98 -27.78 -63.54
CA ALA A 64 -21.97 -26.99 -62.82
C ALA A 64 -21.31 -25.93 -61.94
N LEU A 65 -21.91 -24.75 -61.90
CA LEU A 65 -21.45 -23.62 -61.10
C LEU A 65 -21.60 -23.96 -59.60
N PRO A 66 -20.64 -23.56 -58.75
CA PRO A 66 -20.82 -23.61 -57.30
C PRO A 66 -22.07 -22.81 -56.91
N ASP A 67 -22.99 -23.48 -56.22
CA ASP A 67 -24.19 -22.87 -55.67
C ASP A 67 -24.36 -23.43 -54.26
N THR A 68 -23.97 -22.63 -53.27
CA THR A 68 -24.06 -22.99 -51.85
C THR A 68 -24.80 -21.89 -51.10
N LEU A 69 -25.12 -22.13 -49.82
CA LEU A 69 -25.99 -21.26 -49.02
C LEU A 69 -25.64 -19.76 -49.10
N ASN A 70 -24.34 -19.42 -49.12
CA ASN A 70 -23.85 -18.05 -49.09
C ASN A 70 -22.88 -17.73 -50.24
N LEU A 71 -22.81 -18.59 -51.26
CA LEU A 71 -21.92 -18.42 -52.40
C LEU A 71 -22.67 -18.70 -53.69
N THR A 72 -22.73 -17.70 -54.55
CA THR A 72 -23.29 -17.82 -55.89
C THR A 72 -22.22 -17.56 -56.94
N ALA A 73 -22.06 -18.49 -57.87
CA ALA A 73 -21.09 -18.37 -58.95
C ALA A 73 -21.75 -17.98 -60.28
N TYR A 74 -21.10 -17.10 -61.03
CA TYR A 74 -21.51 -16.70 -62.38
C TYR A 74 -20.36 -16.89 -63.37
N ARG A 75 -20.69 -17.32 -64.58
CA ARG A 75 -19.74 -17.48 -65.68
C ARG A 75 -20.43 -17.22 -67.02
N GLU A 76 -19.69 -16.66 -67.96
CA GLU A 76 -20.20 -16.38 -69.29
C GLU A 76 -20.54 -17.69 -70.03
N GLY A 77 -21.75 -17.80 -70.56
CA GLY A 77 -22.24 -18.99 -71.27
C GLY A 77 -22.77 -20.14 -70.40
N LEU A 78 -22.81 -20.00 -69.07
CA LEU A 78 -23.37 -20.99 -68.15
C LEU A 78 -24.38 -20.33 -67.17
N GLY A 79 -25.47 -21.03 -66.86
CA GLY A 79 -26.49 -20.56 -65.91
C GLY A 79 -27.39 -19.43 -66.46
N GLY A 80 -27.68 -18.44 -65.62
CA GLY A 80 -28.56 -17.29 -65.95
C GLY A 80 -27.86 -16.10 -66.61
N GLY A 81 -26.55 -16.20 -66.89
CA GLY A 81 -25.73 -15.09 -67.36
C GLY A 81 -25.18 -14.22 -66.23
N ILE A 82 -24.23 -13.33 -66.57
CA ILE A 82 -23.55 -12.47 -65.59
C ILE A 82 -24.37 -11.17 -65.41
N PRO A 83 -24.75 -10.80 -64.17
CA PRO A 83 -25.34 -9.51 -63.84
C PRO A 83 -24.51 -8.33 -64.38
N ASP A 84 -25.16 -7.29 -64.88
CA ASP A 84 -24.47 -6.15 -65.53
C ASP A 84 -23.46 -5.45 -64.59
N GLU A 85 -23.73 -5.46 -63.28
CA GLU A 85 -22.88 -4.89 -62.24
C GLU A 85 -21.52 -5.60 -62.11
N LEU A 86 -21.47 -6.90 -62.41
CA LEU A 86 -20.26 -7.72 -62.24
C LEU A 86 -19.36 -7.71 -63.48
N ARG A 87 -19.89 -7.42 -64.68
CA ARG A 87 -19.16 -7.58 -65.96
C ARG A 87 -17.91 -6.70 -66.08
N ASN A 88 -17.90 -5.55 -65.41
CA ASN A 88 -16.81 -4.58 -65.50
C ASN A 88 -15.71 -4.80 -64.44
N LEU A 89 -15.85 -5.79 -63.56
CA LEU A 89 -14.87 -6.04 -62.51
C LEU A 89 -13.61 -6.68 -63.08
N GLN A 90 -12.45 -6.22 -62.60
CA GLN A 90 -11.15 -6.80 -62.93
C GLN A 90 -10.87 -8.04 -62.07
N PRO A 91 -9.94 -8.93 -62.45
CA PRO A 91 -9.52 -10.03 -61.60
C PRO A 91 -9.08 -9.55 -60.20
N GLY A 92 -9.50 -10.26 -59.15
CA GLY A 92 -9.23 -9.92 -57.76
C GLY A 92 -10.47 -9.82 -56.88
N PHE A 93 -10.29 -9.34 -55.65
CA PHE A 93 -11.34 -9.14 -54.66
C PHE A 93 -11.96 -7.74 -54.77
N HIS A 94 -13.28 -7.68 -54.83
CA HIS A 94 -14.06 -6.46 -54.90
C HIS A 94 -15.13 -6.49 -53.81
N PRO A 95 -14.96 -5.72 -52.73
CA PRO A 95 -16.01 -5.54 -51.74
C PRO A 95 -17.11 -4.64 -52.33
N SER A 96 -18.35 -5.12 -52.32
CA SER A 96 -19.52 -4.29 -52.66
C SER A 96 -20.03 -3.63 -51.37
N GLY A 97 -20.24 -2.31 -51.41
CA GLY A 97 -20.74 -1.54 -50.26
C GLY A 97 -22.23 -1.74 -49.99
N GLU A 98 -22.67 -1.39 -48.78
CA GLU A 98 -24.05 -1.51 -48.28
C GLU A 98 -25.15 -1.22 -49.34
N PRO A 99 -26.25 -2.00 -49.34
CA PRO A 99 -26.77 -2.79 -48.22
C PRO A 99 -26.34 -4.27 -48.20
N GLU A 100 -25.71 -4.75 -49.26
CA GLU A 100 -25.33 -6.15 -49.40
C GLU A 100 -23.84 -6.28 -49.04
N ASN A 101 -23.58 -6.80 -47.84
CA ASN A 101 -22.22 -7.04 -47.31
C ASN A 101 -21.58 -8.22 -48.06
N THR A 102 -21.30 -8.00 -49.34
CA THR A 102 -21.04 -9.05 -50.33
C THR A 102 -19.64 -8.86 -50.89
N LEU A 103 -18.84 -9.93 -50.84
CA LEU A 103 -17.50 -9.95 -51.41
C LEU A 103 -17.55 -10.68 -52.75
N THR A 104 -17.14 -9.99 -53.81
CA THR A 104 -17.01 -10.60 -55.14
C THR A 104 -15.55 -10.92 -55.42
N PHE A 105 -15.26 -12.19 -55.72
CA PHE A 105 -13.96 -12.62 -56.22
C PHE A 105 -14.05 -12.96 -57.71
N VAL A 106 -13.20 -12.32 -58.51
CA VAL A 106 -13.12 -12.56 -59.96
C VAL A 106 -11.85 -13.32 -60.28
N SER A 107 -12.01 -14.56 -60.74
CA SER A 107 -10.91 -15.42 -61.18
C SER A 107 -10.92 -15.52 -62.71
N GLU A 108 -9.77 -15.35 -63.35
CA GLU A 108 -9.62 -15.45 -64.79
C GLU A 108 -8.67 -16.59 -65.17
N ARG A 109 -9.11 -17.51 -66.04
CA ARG A 109 -8.28 -18.60 -66.55
C ARG A 109 -8.62 -18.90 -68.00
N GLY A 110 -7.61 -18.88 -68.87
CA GLY A 110 -7.79 -19.20 -70.29
C GLY A 110 -8.73 -18.25 -71.05
N GLY A 111 -8.81 -16.98 -70.63
CA GLY A 111 -9.71 -15.98 -71.23
C GLY A 111 -11.18 -16.08 -70.79
N GLN A 112 -11.49 -16.98 -69.85
CA GLN A 112 -12.81 -17.10 -69.23
C GLN A 112 -12.76 -16.54 -67.81
N ARG A 113 -13.84 -15.88 -67.39
CA ARG A 113 -13.99 -15.29 -66.07
C ARG A 113 -15.03 -16.04 -65.25
N LEU A 114 -14.67 -16.35 -64.00
CA LEU A 114 -15.54 -16.86 -62.97
C LEU A 114 -15.73 -15.77 -61.93
N TYR A 115 -16.99 -15.44 -61.65
CA TYR A 115 -17.38 -14.49 -60.61
C TYR A 115 -17.95 -15.28 -59.45
N LEU A 116 -17.38 -15.14 -58.27
CA LEU A 116 -17.84 -15.76 -57.03
C LEU A 116 -18.35 -14.66 -56.12
N VAL A 117 -19.65 -14.66 -55.84
CA VAL A 117 -20.32 -13.65 -55.01
C VAL A 117 -20.63 -14.29 -53.68
N PHE A 118 -20.01 -13.81 -52.60
CA PHE A 118 -20.16 -14.34 -51.25
C PHE A 118 -20.87 -13.36 -50.33
N GLU A 119 -21.96 -13.81 -49.71
CA GLU A 119 -22.70 -13.03 -48.71
C GLU A 119 -22.09 -13.22 -47.32
N ALA A 120 -21.30 -12.22 -46.87
CA ALA A 120 -20.52 -12.33 -45.63
C ALA A 120 -21.35 -12.16 -44.35
N GLY A 121 -22.59 -11.66 -44.44
CA GLY A 121 -23.42 -11.30 -43.29
C GLY A 121 -23.63 -12.40 -42.25
N GLN A 122 -23.61 -13.68 -42.64
CA GLN A 122 -23.83 -14.81 -41.73
C GLN A 122 -22.55 -15.32 -41.05
N VAL A 123 -21.36 -15.05 -41.59
CA VAL A 123 -20.09 -15.53 -41.03
C VAL A 123 -19.72 -14.73 -39.76
N ALA A 124 -20.07 -13.45 -39.73
CA ALA A 124 -19.80 -12.55 -38.60
C ALA A 124 -20.45 -13.03 -37.28
N GLU A 125 -21.62 -13.68 -37.32
CA GLU A 125 -22.26 -14.23 -36.13
C GLU A 125 -21.48 -15.40 -35.53
N LEU A 126 -20.92 -16.29 -36.37
CA LEU A 126 -20.12 -17.43 -35.92
C LEU A 126 -18.81 -16.99 -35.25
N VAL A 127 -18.11 -16.02 -35.84
CA VAL A 127 -16.87 -15.46 -35.27
C VAL A 127 -17.15 -14.82 -33.91
N THR A 128 -18.30 -14.16 -33.76
CA THR A 128 -18.70 -13.55 -32.49
C THR A 128 -18.98 -14.61 -31.42
N LEU A 129 -19.74 -15.66 -31.77
CA LEU A 129 -20.11 -16.72 -30.82
C LEU A 129 -18.91 -17.58 -30.39
N PHE A 130 -18.00 -17.93 -31.31
CA PHE A 130 -16.89 -18.85 -31.03
C PHE A 130 -15.55 -18.15 -30.71
N GLY A 131 -15.38 -16.88 -31.08
CA GLY A 131 -14.16 -16.10 -30.80
C GLY A 131 -14.34 -15.09 -29.66
N VAL A 132 -15.32 -14.20 -29.80
CA VAL A 132 -15.49 -13.06 -28.89
C VAL A 132 -16.09 -13.49 -27.55
N LEU A 133 -17.13 -14.34 -27.56
CA LEU A 133 -17.83 -14.76 -26.35
C LEU A 133 -16.91 -15.51 -25.35
N PRO A 134 -16.10 -16.51 -25.76
CA PRO A 134 -15.22 -17.22 -24.83
C PRO A 134 -14.11 -16.32 -24.28
N LEU A 135 -13.58 -15.41 -25.11
CA LEU A 135 -12.56 -14.46 -24.70
C LEU A 135 -13.11 -13.47 -23.68
N ALA A 136 -14.33 -12.95 -23.88
CA ALA A 136 -15.01 -12.10 -22.92
C ALA A 136 -15.24 -12.82 -21.58
N LEU A 137 -15.68 -14.09 -21.62
CA LEU A 137 -15.86 -14.90 -20.42
C LEU A 137 -14.55 -15.13 -19.67
N ALA A 138 -13.48 -15.48 -20.38
CA ALA A 138 -12.15 -15.69 -19.79
C ALA A 138 -11.67 -14.43 -19.04
N LEU A 139 -11.93 -13.26 -19.61
CA LEU A 139 -11.55 -11.99 -18.99
C LEU A 139 -12.39 -11.66 -17.77
N ILE A 140 -13.70 -11.92 -17.79
CA ILE A 140 -14.56 -11.77 -16.61
C ILE A 140 -14.00 -12.61 -15.46
N VAL A 141 -13.58 -13.84 -15.74
CA VAL A 141 -12.97 -14.73 -14.72
C VAL A 141 -11.66 -14.14 -14.19
N VAL A 142 -10.78 -13.64 -15.06
CA VAL A 142 -9.52 -12.98 -14.65
C VAL A 142 -9.80 -11.74 -13.80
N TYR A 143 -10.74 -10.89 -14.19
CA TYR A 143 -11.10 -9.69 -13.43
C TYR A 143 -11.71 -10.02 -12.07
N LEU A 144 -12.62 -11.00 -12.04
CA LEU A 144 -13.24 -11.46 -10.80
C LEU A 144 -12.18 -12.03 -9.85
N SER A 145 -11.23 -12.79 -10.38
CA SER A 145 -10.10 -13.35 -9.62
C SER A 145 -9.21 -12.25 -9.05
N LEU A 146 -8.84 -11.24 -9.85
CA LEU A 146 -8.07 -10.09 -9.39
C LEU A 146 -8.81 -9.30 -8.30
N TYR A 147 -10.11 -9.08 -8.49
CA TYR A 147 -10.95 -8.36 -7.53
C TYR A 147 -11.06 -9.10 -6.20
N LEU A 148 -11.30 -10.41 -6.24
CA LEU A 148 -11.33 -11.27 -5.05
C LEU A 148 -9.97 -11.31 -4.35
N ALA A 149 -8.87 -11.45 -5.09
CA ALA A 149 -7.51 -11.42 -4.55
C ALA A 149 -7.21 -10.08 -3.86
N TYR A 150 -7.59 -8.96 -4.47
CA TYR A 150 -7.43 -7.63 -3.87
C TYR A 150 -8.26 -7.48 -2.59
N ARG A 151 -9.52 -7.95 -2.58
CA ARG A 151 -10.38 -7.92 -1.40
C ARG A 151 -9.80 -8.78 -0.27
N ALA A 152 -9.32 -9.98 -0.58
CA ALA A 152 -8.67 -10.88 0.38
C ALA A 152 -7.39 -10.26 0.95
N SER A 153 -6.50 -9.74 0.10
CA SER A 153 -5.27 -9.06 0.53
C SER A 153 -5.56 -7.87 1.45
N ARG A 154 -6.57 -7.06 1.14
CA ARG A 154 -6.99 -5.95 2.01
C ARG A 154 -7.47 -6.43 3.38
N ARG A 155 -8.20 -7.54 3.44
CA ARG A 155 -8.69 -8.12 4.70
C ARG A 155 -7.53 -8.64 5.54
N ALA A 156 -6.51 -9.24 4.92
CA ALA A 156 -5.32 -9.75 5.60
C ALA A 156 -4.39 -8.64 6.13
N VAL A 157 -4.24 -7.52 5.40
CA VAL A 157 -3.30 -6.44 5.79
C VAL A 157 -3.91 -5.44 6.78
N SER A 158 -5.24 -5.25 6.76
CA SER A 158 -5.90 -4.26 7.62
C SER A 158 -5.70 -4.46 9.12
N PRO A 159 -5.66 -5.69 9.69
CA PRO A 159 -5.37 -5.92 11.10
C PRO A 159 -3.95 -5.50 11.48
N ILE A 160 -2.97 -5.75 10.60
CA ILE A 160 -1.57 -5.37 10.82
C ILE A 160 -1.42 -3.84 10.88
N GLU A 161 -2.11 -3.10 10.02
CA GLU A 161 -2.13 -1.62 10.08
C GLU A 161 -2.81 -1.08 11.36
N ARG A 162 -3.76 -1.83 11.94
CA ARG A 162 -4.34 -1.49 13.25
C ARG A 162 -3.33 -1.77 14.36
N LEU A 163 -2.63 -2.91 14.28
CA LEU A 163 -1.54 -3.29 15.17
C LEU A 163 -0.44 -2.24 15.24
N ALA A 164 0.11 -1.86 14.10
CA ALA A 164 1.15 -0.85 14.02
C ALA A 164 0.71 0.51 14.60
N ARG A 165 -0.54 0.92 14.38
CA ARG A 165 -1.04 2.21 14.86
C ARG A 165 -1.23 2.26 16.37
N GLN A 166 -1.69 1.19 16.99
CA GLN A 166 -1.84 1.17 18.46
C GLN A 166 -0.47 1.16 19.14
N VAL A 167 0.51 0.42 18.62
CA VAL A 167 1.88 0.46 19.14
C VAL A 167 2.51 1.85 18.97
N GLN A 168 2.30 2.53 17.85
CA GLN A 168 2.81 3.91 17.65
C GLN A 168 2.21 4.95 18.61
N HIS A 169 1.03 4.68 19.14
CA HIS A 169 0.33 5.57 20.07
C HIS A 169 0.48 5.12 21.52
N LEU A 170 1.25 4.05 21.76
CA LEU A 170 1.57 3.60 23.10
C LEU A 170 2.66 4.50 23.70
N ASP A 171 2.34 5.16 24.80
CA ASP A 171 3.32 5.88 25.60
C ASP A 171 3.62 5.05 26.86
N PRO A 172 4.84 4.49 27.01
CA PRO A 172 5.24 3.80 28.24
C PRO A 172 5.15 4.70 29.49
N GLY A 173 5.16 6.02 29.30
CA GLY A 173 5.00 7.06 30.32
C GLY A 173 3.63 7.10 30.98
N ASP A 174 2.58 6.76 30.24
CA ASP A 174 1.20 7.01 30.65
C ASP A 174 0.57 5.77 31.31
N THR A 175 0.59 5.73 32.65
CA THR A 175 0.04 4.62 33.45
C THR A 175 -1.49 4.54 33.43
N ASP A 176 -2.19 5.61 33.01
CA ASP A 176 -3.64 5.62 32.83
C ASP A 176 -4.08 5.10 31.45
N SER A 177 -3.13 4.83 30.55
CA SER A 177 -3.42 4.15 29.30
C SER A 177 -3.88 2.73 29.61
N GLN A 178 -5.19 2.51 29.43
CA GLN A 178 -5.84 1.23 29.74
C GLN A 178 -5.04 0.06 29.16
N PRO A 179 -4.95 -1.08 29.88
CA PRO A 179 -4.35 -2.29 29.33
C PRO A 179 -4.98 -2.49 27.97
N LEU A 180 -4.17 -2.56 26.91
CA LEU A 180 -4.63 -2.67 25.53
C LEU A 180 -5.80 -3.65 25.46
N GLU A 181 -7.02 -3.14 25.51
CA GLU A 181 -8.22 -3.94 25.36
C GLU A 181 -8.32 -4.17 23.85
N TRP A 182 -7.44 -5.05 23.39
CA TRP A 182 -7.26 -5.28 21.99
C TRP A 182 -8.48 -6.05 21.53
N ILE A 183 -9.36 -5.36 20.83
CA ILE A 183 -10.39 -5.95 19.99
C ILE A 183 -9.64 -6.76 18.94
N ALA A 184 -9.32 -8.01 19.29
CA ALA A 184 -9.11 -9.05 18.30
C ALA A 184 -10.28 -8.89 17.33
N PRO A 185 -10.04 -8.78 16.00
CA PRO A 185 -11.13 -8.91 15.05
C PRO A 185 -11.99 -10.11 15.47
N ASP A 186 -13.32 -10.04 15.41
CA ASP A 186 -14.20 -11.13 15.88
C ASP A 186 -13.77 -12.53 15.37
N GLU A 187 -13.05 -12.57 14.24
CA GLU A 187 -12.26 -13.72 13.75
C GLU A 187 -10.93 -13.22 13.13
N PRO A 188 -9.79 -13.27 13.84
CA PRO A 188 -8.48 -13.06 13.22
C PRO A 188 -8.01 -14.37 12.59
N ASP A 189 -7.36 -14.31 11.42
CA ASP A 189 -6.56 -15.45 10.95
C ASP A 189 -5.54 -15.83 12.04
N ASP A 190 -5.29 -17.13 12.20
CA ASP A 190 -4.56 -17.71 13.35
C ASP A 190 -3.16 -17.07 13.52
N GLU A 191 -2.49 -16.75 12.40
CA GLU A 191 -1.18 -16.11 12.35
C GLU A 191 -1.21 -14.66 12.88
N ILE A 192 -2.29 -13.92 12.62
CA ILE A 192 -2.45 -12.54 13.11
C ILE A 192 -2.68 -12.57 14.62
N ARG A 193 -3.41 -13.57 15.13
CA ARG A 193 -3.60 -13.76 16.58
C ARG A 193 -2.26 -14.01 17.27
N VAL A 194 -1.44 -14.92 16.75
CA VAL A 194 -0.10 -15.22 17.31
C VAL A 194 0.79 -13.96 17.33
N LEU A 195 0.78 -13.16 16.27
CA LEU A 195 1.54 -11.90 16.24
C LEU A 195 1.02 -10.90 17.29
N ALA A 196 -0.30 -10.78 17.44
CA ALA A 196 -0.91 -9.89 18.42
C ALA A 196 -0.55 -10.31 19.86
N GLU A 197 -0.62 -11.60 20.17
CA GLU A 197 -0.22 -12.16 21.47
C GLU A 197 1.26 -11.90 21.77
N ALA A 198 2.16 -12.15 20.81
CA ALA A 198 3.59 -11.88 20.99
C ALA A 198 3.91 -10.39 21.20
N LEU A 199 3.18 -9.51 20.52
CA LEU A 199 3.32 -8.06 20.69
C LEU A 199 2.79 -7.60 22.04
N GLN A 200 1.67 -8.16 22.49
CA GLN A 200 1.12 -7.91 23.82
C GLN A 200 2.10 -8.30 24.91
N ASP A 201 2.70 -9.49 24.82
CA ASP A 201 3.73 -9.94 25.77
C ASP A 201 4.95 -9.01 25.80
N LEU A 202 5.38 -8.52 24.64
CA LEU A 202 6.48 -7.56 24.55
C LEU A 202 6.11 -6.24 25.23
N VAL A 203 4.93 -5.70 24.94
CA VAL A 203 4.46 -4.44 25.55
C VAL A 203 4.36 -4.58 27.07
N ALA A 204 3.78 -5.67 27.56
CA ALA A 204 3.69 -5.95 29.00
C ALA A 204 5.08 -5.95 29.66
N ARG A 205 6.07 -6.61 29.04
CA ARG A 205 7.45 -6.63 29.54
C ARG A 205 8.10 -5.25 29.56
N VAL A 206 7.82 -4.40 28.57
CA VAL A 206 8.33 -3.02 28.50
C VAL A 206 7.72 -2.17 29.61
N VAL A 207 6.40 -2.25 29.81
CA VAL A 207 5.70 -1.54 30.89
C VAL A 207 6.23 -1.98 32.26
N ASP A 208 6.36 -3.29 32.49
CA ASP A 208 6.93 -3.84 33.72
C ASP A 208 8.38 -3.38 33.95
N PHE A 209 9.17 -3.26 32.88
CA PHE A 209 10.55 -2.77 32.98
C PHE A 209 10.60 -1.30 33.36
N ALA A 210 9.79 -0.45 32.70
CA ALA A 210 9.68 0.96 33.02
C ALA A 210 9.21 1.17 34.48
N GLU A 211 8.21 0.40 34.93
CA GLU A 211 7.70 0.52 36.29
C GLU A 211 8.75 0.11 37.35
N ARG A 212 9.55 -0.93 37.07
CA ARG A 212 10.70 -1.32 37.93
C ARG A 212 11.78 -0.23 37.96
N GLU A 213 12.10 0.38 36.83
CA GLU A 213 13.07 1.47 36.74
C GLU A 213 12.62 2.70 37.55
N ARG A 214 11.33 3.06 37.47
CA ARG A 214 10.71 4.11 38.31
C ARG A 214 10.84 3.80 39.79
N ARG A 215 10.48 2.58 40.19
CA ARG A 215 10.57 2.14 41.60
C ARG A 215 12.01 2.20 42.11
N PHE A 216 12.95 1.69 41.32
CA PHE A 216 14.38 1.72 41.64
C PHE A 216 14.90 3.14 41.82
N THR A 217 14.60 4.05 40.89
CA THR A 217 15.05 5.46 40.95
C THR A 217 14.47 6.18 42.17
N ARG A 218 13.20 5.93 42.48
CA ARG A 218 12.54 6.48 43.67
C ARG A 218 13.18 5.96 44.95
N ASP A 219 13.35 4.65 45.08
CA ASP A 219 13.87 4.03 46.29
C ASP A 219 15.35 4.40 46.48
N ALA A 220 16.16 4.43 45.41
CA ALA A 220 17.55 4.89 45.45
C ALA A 220 17.69 6.35 45.95
N SER A 221 16.74 7.23 45.60
CA SER A 221 16.71 8.61 46.10
C SER A 221 16.60 8.69 47.62
N HIS A 222 15.76 7.84 48.21
CA HIS A 222 15.54 7.80 49.65
C HIS A 222 16.67 7.09 50.39
N GLU A 223 17.14 5.97 49.85
CA GLU A 223 18.19 5.14 50.46
C GLU A 223 19.57 5.80 50.41
N LEU A 224 19.87 6.67 49.42
CA LEU A 224 21.13 7.42 49.36
C LEU A 224 21.12 8.71 50.18
N ARG A 225 19.97 9.38 50.32
CA ARG A 225 19.84 10.63 51.08
C ARG A 225 20.07 10.43 52.58
N THR A 226 19.57 9.32 53.12
CA THR A 226 19.65 8.98 54.54
C THR A 226 21.11 8.86 55.05
N PRO A 227 21.99 8.01 54.48
CA PRO A 227 23.37 7.88 54.93
C PRO A 227 24.19 9.15 54.71
N LEU A 228 23.98 9.88 53.60
CA LEU A 228 24.65 11.17 53.36
C LEU A 228 24.27 12.22 54.43
N THR A 229 23.00 12.22 54.85
CA THR A 229 22.52 13.10 55.94
C THR A 229 23.15 12.71 57.27
N VAL A 230 23.27 11.41 57.57
CA VAL A 230 23.93 10.92 58.79
C VAL A 230 25.41 11.32 58.82
N ILE A 231 26.13 11.16 57.71
CA ILE A 231 27.55 11.57 57.59
C ILE A 231 27.67 13.08 57.83
N LYS A 232 26.80 13.88 57.18
CA LYS A 232 26.79 15.34 57.36
C LYS A 232 26.55 15.74 58.83
N ILE A 233 25.54 15.16 59.49
CA ILE A 233 25.25 15.44 60.90
C ILE A 233 26.42 15.05 61.81
N ALA A 234 27.06 13.92 61.56
CA ALA A 234 28.21 13.48 62.34
C ALA A 234 29.39 14.44 62.20
N VAL A 235 29.69 14.87 60.97
CA VAL A 235 30.75 15.85 60.68
C VAL A 235 30.42 17.23 61.28
N ASP A 236 29.19 17.72 61.10
CA ASP A 236 28.74 18.99 61.68
C ASP A 236 28.78 18.97 63.22
N ARG A 237 28.54 17.80 63.85
CA ARG A 237 28.67 17.64 65.30
C ARG A 237 30.13 17.68 65.75
N LEU A 238 31.02 16.98 65.03
CA LEU A 238 32.45 16.95 65.37
C LEU A 238 33.08 18.34 65.21
N LEU A 239 32.74 19.08 64.13
CA LEU A 239 33.21 20.44 63.89
C LEU A 239 32.80 21.45 64.99
N ARG A 240 31.83 21.13 65.84
CA ARG A 240 31.44 21.97 66.98
C ARG A 240 32.26 21.68 68.25
N ASP A 241 33.09 20.64 68.26
CA ASP A 241 33.97 20.33 69.40
C ASP A 241 35.19 21.26 69.41
N HIS A 242 35.37 22.01 70.51
CA HIS A 242 36.39 23.05 70.65
C HIS A 242 37.79 22.48 70.95
N ARG A 243 37.95 21.16 70.99
CA ARG A 243 39.21 20.45 71.28
C ARG A 243 39.92 19.90 70.04
N LEU A 244 39.42 20.21 68.83
CA LEU A 244 39.99 19.75 67.57
C LEU A 244 41.30 20.49 67.24
N ASP A 245 42.30 19.74 66.74
CA ASP A 245 43.50 20.31 66.12
C ASP A 245 43.20 20.80 64.68
N GLU A 246 43.96 21.78 64.19
CA GLU A 246 43.77 22.38 62.86
C GLU A 246 43.79 21.33 61.73
N GLY A 247 44.63 20.29 61.85
CA GLY A 247 44.71 19.22 60.86
C GLY A 247 43.43 18.39 60.78
N SER A 248 42.81 18.11 61.93
CA SER A 248 41.54 17.37 62.02
C SER A 248 40.37 18.20 61.52
N GLU A 249 40.34 19.50 61.83
CA GLU A 249 39.30 20.43 61.35
C GLU A 249 39.31 20.53 59.81
N ARG A 250 40.47 20.74 59.19
CA ARG A 250 40.61 20.75 57.72
C ARG A 250 40.14 19.45 57.07
N THR A 251 40.41 18.31 57.72
CA THR A 251 39.99 16.99 57.23
C THR A 251 38.46 16.85 57.29
N LEU A 252 37.83 17.25 58.40
CA LEU A 252 36.38 17.23 58.57
C LEU A 252 35.67 18.16 57.57
N LEU A 253 36.19 19.37 57.33
CA LEU A 253 35.66 20.27 56.30
C LEU A 253 35.73 19.66 54.90
N ARG A 254 36.80 18.93 54.57
CA ARG A 254 36.90 18.23 53.28
C ARG A 254 35.85 17.14 53.15
N ILE A 255 35.61 16.34 54.20
CA ILE A 255 34.56 15.31 54.22
C ILE A 255 33.17 15.95 54.07
N ARG A 256 32.92 17.08 54.75
CA ARG A 256 31.67 17.83 54.66
C ARG A 256 31.39 18.26 53.21
N ASN A 257 32.35 18.92 52.58
CA ASN A 257 32.22 19.40 51.20
C ASN A 257 32.02 18.24 50.23
N SER A 258 32.82 17.16 50.34
CA SER A 258 32.63 15.97 49.48
C SER A 258 31.26 15.31 49.69
N THR A 259 30.71 15.33 50.91
CA THR A 259 29.35 14.81 51.18
C THR A 259 28.28 15.70 50.54
N GLU A 260 28.45 17.02 50.57
CA GLU A 260 27.55 17.96 49.89
C GLU A 260 27.60 17.81 48.37
N ASP A 261 28.80 17.64 47.79
CA ASP A 261 28.98 17.38 46.36
C ASP A 261 28.27 16.08 45.95
N MET A 262 28.41 15.01 46.75
CA MET A 262 27.70 13.74 46.52
C MET A 262 26.18 13.91 46.60
N GLN A 263 25.67 14.67 47.58
CA GLN A 263 24.23 14.97 47.66
C GLN A 263 23.71 15.69 46.42
N GLN A 264 24.45 16.68 45.91
CA GLN A 264 24.07 17.42 44.71
C GLN A 264 24.10 16.54 43.45
N LEU A 265 25.19 15.78 43.25
CA LEU A 265 25.34 14.88 42.10
C LEU A 265 24.27 13.78 42.09
N THR A 266 24.04 13.12 43.22
CA THR A 266 23.00 12.09 43.33
C THR A 266 21.61 12.67 43.07
N SER A 267 21.32 13.87 43.58
CA SER A 267 20.04 14.55 43.31
C SER A 267 19.89 14.90 41.83
N ALA A 268 20.94 15.36 41.16
CA ALA A 268 20.92 15.67 39.73
C ALA A 268 20.72 14.42 38.86
N PHE A 269 21.43 13.31 39.14
CA PHE A 269 21.25 12.06 38.40
C PHE A 269 19.85 11.48 38.54
N LEU A 270 19.29 11.50 39.75
CA LEU A 270 17.95 10.97 40.00
C LEU A 270 16.84 11.88 39.46
N LEU A 271 17.10 13.19 39.34
CA LEU A 271 16.22 14.12 38.66
C LEU A 271 16.18 13.84 37.15
N MET A 272 17.34 13.69 36.51
CA MET A 272 17.43 13.35 35.08
C MET A 272 16.78 12.00 34.76
N ALA A 273 16.93 11.01 35.63
CA ALA A 273 16.28 9.70 35.48
C ALA A 273 14.74 9.75 35.61
N ARG A 274 14.20 10.82 36.20
CA ARG A 274 12.76 11.01 36.42
C ARG A 274 12.11 11.92 35.36
N GLU A 275 12.86 12.85 34.79
CA GLU A 275 12.40 13.82 33.79
C GLU A 275 11.97 13.15 32.47
N SER A 276 12.44 11.94 32.21
CA SER A 276 12.04 11.12 31.06
C SER A 276 10.61 10.55 31.14
N ASP A 277 9.91 10.58 32.29
CA ASP A 277 8.78 9.66 32.47
C ASP A 277 7.58 10.17 33.29
N VAL A 278 7.70 11.28 34.04
CA VAL A 278 6.56 11.85 34.78
C VAL A 278 6.61 13.36 34.65
N GLY A 279 5.64 13.94 33.93
CA GLY A 279 5.43 15.39 33.92
C GLY A 279 5.44 15.90 35.36
N MET A 280 6.33 16.84 35.67
CA MET A 280 6.44 17.37 37.02
C MET A 280 5.05 17.83 37.47
N PRO A 281 4.59 17.45 38.69
CA PRO A 281 3.29 17.86 39.19
C PRO A 281 3.16 19.37 39.04
N THR A 282 2.24 19.77 38.15
CA THR A 282 2.11 21.15 37.72
C THR A 282 1.10 21.80 38.64
N ASP A 283 1.56 22.29 39.78
CA ASP A 283 0.73 23.08 40.69
C ASP A 283 0.79 24.56 40.31
N TRP A 284 -0.35 25.24 40.41
CA TRP A 284 -0.40 26.69 40.28
C TRP A 284 0.34 27.33 41.46
N ILE A 285 1.52 27.88 41.19
CA ILE A 285 2.37 28.57 42.16
C ILE A 285 2.38 30.08 41.89
N CYS A 286 2.38 30.86 42.97
CA CYS A 286 2.59 32.30 42.90
C CYS A 286 4.07 32.57 42.60
N LEU A 287 4.37 33.04 41.38
CA LEU A 287 5.75 33.31 40.96
C LEU A 287 6.45 34.34 41.87
N ASN A 288 5.69 35.29 42.42
CA ASN A 288 6.21 36.31 43.32
C ASN A 288 6.71 35.72 44.64
N ASP A 289 6.04 34.69 45.16
CA ASP A 289 6.42 34.05 46.42
C ASP A 289 7.73 33.26 46.25
N VAL A 290 7.88 32.60 45.09
CA VAL A 290 9.13 31.91 44.73
C VAL A 290 10.26 32.91 44.56
N ALA A 291 10.02 34.01 43.84
CA ALA A 291 11.01 35.06 43.65
C ALA A 291 11.44 35.70 44.98
N ALA A 292 10.51 35.95 45.90
CA ALA A 292 10.81 36.49 47.22
C ALA A 292 11.64 35.52 48.06
N ALA A 293 11.28 34.22 48.09
CA ALA A 293 12.02 33.20 48.82
C ALA A 293 13.46 33.03 48.32
N GLU A 294 13.67 33.08 46.99
CA GLU A 294 15.02 32.98 46.42
C GLU A 294 15.85 34.25 46.65
N LEU A 295 15.21 35.42 46.66
CA LEU A 295 15.88 36.69 46.96
C LEU A 295 16.34 36.74 48.43
N GLU A 296 15.54 36.22 49.37
CA GLU A 296 15.94 36.03 50.77
C GLU A 296 17.15 35.08 50.90
N ARG A 297 17.15 33.94 50.20
CA ARG A 297 18.31 33.02 50.19
C ARG A 297 19.56 33.68 49.62
N ALA A 298 19.42 34.42 48.53
CA ALA A 298 20.55 35.07 47.86
C ALA A 298 21.15 36.20 48.72
N LEU A 299 20.32 36.95 49.46
CA LEU A 299 20.77 37.95 50.43
C LEU A 299 21.50 37.33 51.63
N ILE A 300 21.13 36.12 52.06
CA ILE A 300 21.85 35.40 53.12
C ILE A 300 23.27 35.02 52.67
N VAL A 301 23.44 34.65 51.38
CA VAL A 301 24.74 34.24 50.82
C VAL A 301 25.60 35.45 50.44
N SER A 302 25.01 36.57 50.04
CA SER A 302 25.72 37.79 49.68
C SER A 302 24.98 39.04 50.16
N PRO A 303 25.12 39.40 51.45
CA PRO A 303 24.34 40.48 52.07
C PRO A 303 24.66 41.89 51.58
N ASN A 304 25.79 42.09 50.91
CA ASN A 304 26.26 43.40 50.45
C ASN A 304 26.24 43.57 48.92
N SER A 305 25.73 42.59 48.17
CA SER A 305 25.57 42.72 46.72
C SER A 305 24.19 43.27 46.36
N GLU A 306 24.11 44.18 45.39
CA GLU A 306 22.85 44.55 44.76
C GLU A 306 22.31 43.35 43.98
N ILE A 307 21.23 42.75 44.46
CA ILE A 307 20.54 41.63 43.80
C ILE A 307 19.25 42.17 43.19
N SER A 308 19.20 42.26 41.86
CA SER A 308 17.98 42.61 41.12
C SER A 308 17.34 41.36 40.55
N THR A 309 16.06 41.12 40.83
CA THR A 309 15.27 40.06 40.19
C THR A 309 14.42 40.63 39.05
N ARG A 310 14.40 39.94 37.90
CA ARG A 310 13.52 40.22 36.77
C ARG A 310 12.88 38.93 36.32
N ILE A 311 11.55 38.96 36.15
CA ILE A 311 10.78 37.87 35.56
C ILE A 311 10.50 38.29 34.12
N GLU A 312 11.02 37.53 33.14
CA GLU A 312 10.69 37.70 31.72
C GLU A 312 9.70 36.60 31.32
N ALA A 313 8.60 37.01 30.67
CA ALA A 313 7.50 36.14 30.26
C ALA A 313 7.55 35.85 28.76
#